data_AF-A0A7W9QDR7-F1
#
_entry.id   AF-A0A7W9QDR7-F1
#
_cell.length_a   1.000
_cell.length_b   1.000
_cell.length_c   1.000
_cell.angle_alpha   90.00
_cell.angle_beta   90.00
_cell.angle_gamma   90.00
#
_symmetry.space_group_name_H-M   'P 1'
#
loop_
_entity.id
_entity.type
_entity.pdbx_description
1 polymer ?
#
loop_
_entity_poly.entity_id
_entity_poly.type
_entity_poly.pdbx_seq_one_letter_code
_entity_poly.pdbx_strand_id
1 'polypeptide(L)'
;MSISTSGATSSRGLTRPPEGPPPSSDGHDPYQPLPYASASFRRERDRSLGELMSEVTSDMQQLLRQEVELAKAEVREEATKAGKAAGMFGGAGFAGYMVVVLLSLTAVFALANVMDLAWAALIVTAIWAVVAAVLFMRGRSQMRNVSPKPEHTMETLKEDARWARHPIG
;
A
#
# COMPACT_ATOMS: atom_id res chain seq x y z
N MET A 1 -16.62 25.40 -24.23
CA MET A 1 -15.56 26.25 -24.82
C MET A 1 -14.25 25.70 -24.28
N SER A 2 -13.40 24.97 -24.99
CA SER A 2 -13.17 24.90 -26.43
C SER A 2 -12.66 23.49 -26.77
N ILE A 3 -13.14 22.97 -27.90
CA ILE A 3 -12.75 21.71 -28.53
C ILE A 3 -11.55 22.04 -29.42
N SER A 4 -10.43 21.32 -29.30
CA SER A 4 -9.32 21.42 -30.25
C SER A 4 -9.12 20.09 -30.96
N THR A 5 -9.59 20.09 -32.19
CA THR A 5 -9.37 19.12 -33.26
C THR A 5 -7.99 19.37 -33.87
N SER A 6 -7.18 18.33 -34.10
CA SER A 6 -6.32 18.30 -35.29
C SER A 6 -5.77 16.90 -35.54
N GLY A 7 -6.17 16.31 -36.67
CA GLY A 7 -5.51 15.14 -37.23
C GLY A 7 -4.23 15.51 -37.99
N ALA A 8 -3.40 14.50 -38.24
CA ALA A 8 -2.51 14.46 -39.40
C ALA A 8 -2.02 13.02 -39.62
N THR A 9 -2.50 12.45 -40.72
CA THR A 9 -2.10 11.20 -41.36
C THR A 9 -0.67 11.37 -41.91
N SER A 10 0.29 10.53 -41.48
CA SER A 10 1.63 10.50 -42.06
C SER A 10 1.75 9.41 -43.12
N SER A 11 2.04 9.87 -44.33
CA SER A 11 2.14 9.14 -45.59
C SER A 11 3.36 8.22 -45.66
N ARG A 12 3.08 6.99 -46.11
CA ARG A 12 3.99 5.88 -46.37
C ARG A 12 4.92 6.18 -47.56
N GLY A 13 6.21 6.40 -47.30
CA GLY A 13 7.24 6.49 -48.34
C GLY A 13 7.64 5.10 -48.82
N LEU A 14 7.38 4.78 -50.10
CA LEU A 14 7.98 3.64 -50.79
C LEU A 14 9.31 4.09 -51.42
N THR A 15 10.43 3.63 -50.86
CA THR A 15 11.73 3.70 -51.53
C THR A 15 11.93 2.40 -52.33
N ARG A 16 12.16 2.51 -53.64
CA ARG A 16 12.61 1.38 -54.47
C ARG A 16 14.06 1.04 -54.10
N PRO A 17 14.44 -0.25 -53.98
CA PRO A 17 15.83 -0.63 -53.81
C PRO A 17 16.62 -0.41 -55.12
N PRO A 18 17.94 -0.14 -55.03
CA PRO A 18 18.80 0.07 -56.19
C PRO A 18 18.99 -1.22 -57.00
N GLU A 19 18.96 -1.11 -58.33
CA GLU A 19 19.30 -2.19 -59.26
C GLU A 19 20.79 -2.55 -59.11
N GLY A 20 21.07 -3.85 -58.96
CA GLY A 20 22.43 -4.38 -58.79
C GLY A 20 23.24 -4.42 -60.10
N PRO A 21 24.57 -4.63 -60.01
CA PRO A 21 25.46 -4.67 -61.17
C PRO A 21 25.18 -5.87 -62.09
N PRO A 22 25.49 -5.78 -63.40
CA PRO A 22 25.27 -6.87 -64.34
C PRO A 22 26.15 -8.09 -64.00
N PRO A 23 25.69 -9.33 -64.26
CA PRO A 23 26.43 -10.53 -63.92
C PRO A 23 27.71 -10.64 -64.76
N SER A 24 28.86 -10.69 -64.10
CA SER A 24 30.15 -11.05 -64.69
C SER A 24 30.16 -12.52 -65.09
N SER A 25 30.47 -12.79 -66.36
CA SER A 25 30.55 -14.11 -66.98
C SER A 25 31.85 -14.83 -66.63
N ASP A 26 32.12 -15.05 -65.34
CA ASP A 26 33.19 -15.95 -64.91
C ASP A 26 32.60 -17.25 -64.38
N GLY A 27 33.07 -18.36 -64.94
CA GLY A 27 32.65 -19.73 -64.65
C GLY A 27 33.06 -20.21 -63.25
N HIS A 28 32.58 -19.53 -62.22
CA HIS A 28 32.65 -19.99 -60.85
C HIS A 28 31.45 -20.87 -60.52
N ASP A 29 31.78 -22.07 -60.06
CA ASP A 29 30.88 -23.14 -59.65
C ASP A 29 29.74 -22.59 -58.77
N PRO A 30 28.46 -22.65 -59.19
CA PRO A 30 27.33 -22.09 -58.44
C PRO A 30 27.04 -22.80 -57.11
N TYR A 31 27.84 -23.82 -56.76
CA TYR A 31 27.64 -24.69 -55.60
C TYR A 31 28.74 -24.50 -54.55
N GLN A 32 28.97 -23.25 -54.12
CA GLN A 32 29.53 -23.03 -52.77
C GLN A 32 28.37 -22.99 -51.77
N PRO A 33 28.17 -24.03 -50.93
CA PRO A 33 27.20 -23.96 -49.86
C PRO A 33 27.62 -22.88 -48.85
N LEU A 34 26.85 -21.80 -48.80
CA LEU A 34 27.04 -20.68 -47.88
C LEU A 34 27.00 -21.18 -46.42
N PRO A 35 28.09 -21.06 -45.63
CA PRO A 35 28.14 -21.55 -44.25
C PRO A 35 27.25 -20.80 -43.24
N TYR A 36 26.52 -19.77 -43.68
CA TYR A 36 25.94 -18.78 -42.76
C TYR A 36 24.47 -19.04 -42.40
N ALA A 37 23.76 -19.90 -43.14
CA ALA A 37 22.32 -20.15 -42.92
C ALA A 37 22.04 -21.35 -42.00
N SER A 38 22.96 -22.29 -41.82
CA SER A 38 22.69 -23.53 -41.06
C SER A 38 23.00 -23.42 -39.56
N ALA A 39 23.77 -22.40 -39.14
CA ALA A 39 24.12 -22.19 -37.73
C ALA A 39 23.08 -21.35 -36.95
N SER A 40 22.31 -20.48 -37.60
CA SER A 40 21.21 -19.71 -36.99
C SER A 40 19.93 -20.56 -36.88
N PHE A 41 19.51 -21.20 -37.98
CA PHE A 41 18.33 -22.07 -38.00
C PHE A 41 18.40 -23.32 -37.09
N ARG A 42 19.60 -23.73 -36.66
CA ARG A 42 19.77 -24.80 -35.66
C ARG A 42 19.65 -24.27 -34.23
N ARG A 43 20.04 -23.01 -33.97
CA ARG A 43 19.79 -22.35 -32.67
C ARG A 43 18.31 -22.04 -32.44
N GLU A 44 17.53 -21.78 -33.49
CA GLU A 44 16.08 -21.54 -33.35
C GLU A 44 15.24 -22.81 -33.14
N ARG A 45 15.68 -23.99 -33.62
CA ARG A 45 14.89 -25.25 -33.56
C ARG A 45 15.21 -26.14 -32.36
N ASP A 46 16.27 -25.84 -31.62
CA ASP A 46 16.68 -26.57 -30.42
C ASP A 46 16.37 -25.77 -29.13
N ARG A 47 15.39 -24.85 -29.15
CA ARG A 47 14.77 -24.41 -27.90
C ARG A 47 14.08 -25.61 -27.27
N SER A 48 14.76 -26.23 -26.32
CA SER A 48 14.26 -27.44 -25.68
C SER A 48 12.98 -27.11 -24.89
N LEU A 49 12.10 -28.10 -24.73
CA LEU A 49 10.94 -28.00 -23.82
C LEU A 49 11.33 -27.55 -22.40
N GLY A 50 12.58 -27.84 -21.98
CA GLY A 50 13.13 -27.38 -20.71
C GLY A 50 13.39 -25.87 -20.66
N GLU A 51 13.74 -25.24 -21.78
CA GLU A 51 14.01 -23.80 -21.87
C GLU A 51 12.69 -23.00 -21.82
N LEU A 52 11.63 -23.49 -22.48
CA LEU A 52 10.28 -22.91 -22.41
C LEU A 52 9.67 -23.04 -21.01
N MET A 53 9.84 -24.19 -20.35
CA MET A 53 9.37 -24.37 -18.96
C MET A 53 10.15 -23.50 -17.97
N SER A 54 11.44 -23.29 -18.21
CA SER A 54 12.27 -22.36 -17.45
C SER A 54 11.80 -20.91 -17.60
N GLU A 55 11.44 -20.49 -18.81
CA GLU A 55 10.91 -19.15 -19.10
C GLU A 55 9.56 -18.92 -18.41
N VAL A 56 8.61 -19.86 -18.54
CA VAL A 56 7.31 -19.77 -17.84
C VAL A 56 7.45 -19.74 -16.33
N THR A 57 8.35 -20.57 -15.76
CA THR A 57 8.61 -20.57 -14.31
C THR A 57 9.22 -19.25 -13.85
N SER A 58 10.12 -18.68 -14.66
CA SER A 58 10.72 -17.36 -14.40
C SER A 58 9.65 -16.26 -14.41
N ASP A 59 8.74 -16.27 -15.40
CA ASP A 59 7.67 -15.29 -15.50
C ASP A 59 6.69 -15.39 -14.32
N MET A 60 6.34 -16.60 -13.89
CA MET A 60 5.51 -16.81 -12.69
C MET A 60 6.21 -16.31 -11.43
N GLN A 61 7.51 -16.57 -11.28
CA GLN A 61 8.31 -16.01 -10.17
C GLN A 61 8.33 -14.48 -10.20
N GLN A 62 8.34 -13.89 -11.40
CA GLN A 62 8.34 -12.44 -11.57
C GLN A 62 7.00 -11.81 -11.21
N LEU A 63 5.87 -12.42 -11.59
CA LEU A 63 4.53 -11.99 -11.17
C LEU A 63 4.34 -12.09 -9.66
N LEU A 64 4.77 -13.19 -9.04
CA LEU A 64 4.70 -13.34 -7.57
C LEU A 64 5.51 -12.27 -6.85
N ARG A 65 6.71 -11.94 -7.36
CA ARG A 65 7.52 -10.85 -6.81
C ARG A 65 6.81 -9.51 -6.95
N GLN A 66 6.18 -9.25 -8.09
CA GLN A 66 5.42 -8.02 -8.33
C GLN A 66 4.20 -7.90 -7.41
N GLU A 67 3.45 -8.98 -7.20
CA GLU A 67 2.29 -8.97 -6.30
C GLU A 67 2.73 -8.69 -4.85
N VAL A 68 3.86 -9.28 -4.43
CA VAL A 68 4.45 -9.00 -3.12
C VAL A 68 4.94 -7.56 -3.03
N GLU A 69 5.56 -7.02 -4.08
CA GLU A 69 6.00 -5.62 -4.13
C GLU A 69 4.81 -4.64 -4.10
N LEU A 70 3.73 -4.97 -4.80
CA LEU A 70 2.49 -4.19 -4.81
C LEU A 70 1.84 -4.22 -3.43
N ALA A 71 1.65 -5.40 -2.84
CA ALA A 71 1.10 -5.54 -1.49
C ALA A 71 1.95 -4.80 -0.46
N LYS A 72 3.28 -4.85 -0.57
CA LYS A 72 4.18 -4.05 0.27
C LYS A 72 3.99 -2.55 0.05
N ALA A 73 3.81 -2.10 -1.19
CA ALA A 73 3.58 -0.70 -1.50
C ALA A 73 2.25 -0.21 -0.91
N GLU A 74 1.17 -0.98 -1.06
CA GLU A 74 -0.15 -0.67 -0.50
C GLU A 74 -0.11 -0.63 1.03
N VAL A 75 0.48 -1.63 1.68
CA VAL A 75 0.65 -1.64 3.14
C VAL A 75 1.48 -0.44 3.61
N ARG A 76 2.52 -0.05 2.87
CA ARG A 76 3.35 1.13 3.21
C ARG A 76 2.55 2.42 3.07
N GLU A 77 1.74 2.54 2.02
CA GLU A 77 0.88 3.70 1.80
C GLU A 77 -0.15 3.82 2.92
N GLU A 78 -0.86 2.73 3.23
CA GLU A 78 -1.83 2.68 4.32
C GLU A 78 -1.20 2.95 5.68
N ALA A 79 -0.02 2.38 5.96
CA ALA A 79 0.72 2.66 7.19
C ALA A 79 1.14 4.14 7.28
N THR A 80 1.49 4.76 6.16
CA THR A 80 1.84 6.19 6.13
C THR A 80 0.62 7.06 6.38
N LYS A 81 -0.53 6.75 5.75
CA LYS A 81 -1.80 7.44 5.99
C LYS A 81 -2.23 7.31 7.45
N ALA A 82 -2.22 6.10 7.99
CA ALA A 82 -2.53 5.81 9.38
C ALA A 82 -1.56 6.52 10.33
N GLY A 83 -0.26 6.50 10.05
CA GLY A 83 0.77 7.20 10.83
C GLY A 83 0.57 8.71 10.84
N LYS A 84 0.25 9.32 9.69
CA LYS A 84 -0.08 10.75 9.59
C LYS A 84 -1.34 11.07 10.38
N ALA A 85 -2.39 10.27 10.26
CA ALA A 85 -3.63 10.45 11.01
C ALA A 85 -3.38 10.35 12.53
N ALA A 86 -2.67 9.31 12.97
CA ALA A 86 -2.28 9.14 14.37
C ALA A 86 -1.45 10.33 14.88
N GLY A 87 -0.51 10.83 14.08
CA GLY A 87 0.28 12.03 14.40
C GLY A 87 -0.59 13.29 14.53
N MET A 88 -1.54 13.50 13.61
CA MET A 88 -2.48 14.62 13.68
C MET A 88 -3.40 14.54 14.90
N PHE A 89 -3.96 13.36 15.20
CA PHE A 89 -4.79 13.17 16.38
C PHE A 89 -3.98 13.29 17.68
N GLY A 90 -2.74 12.79 17.70
CA GLY A 90 -1.83 12.99 18.84
C GLY A 90 -1.53 14.47 19.07
N GLY A 91 -1.19 15.21 18.00
CA GLY A 91 -0.95 16.64 18.06
C GLY A 91 -2.19 17.44 18.47
N ALA A 92 -3.36 17.11 17.93
CA ALA A 92 -4.63 17.73 18.29
C ALA A 92 -5.01 17.46 19.75
N GLY A 93 -4.77 16.23 20.23
CA GLY A 93 -4.97 15.87 21.64
C GLY A 93 -4.08 16.68 22.57
N PHE A 94 -2.79 16.80 22.25
CA PHE A 94 -1.85 17.62 23.02
C PHE A 94 -2.22 19.11 22.99
N ALA A 95 -2.52 19.66 21.81
CA ALA A 95 -2.93 21.05 21.68
C ALA A 95 -4.23 21.33 22.45
N GLY A 96 -5.22 20.44 22.36
CA GLY A 96 -6.45 20.52 23.15
C GLY A 96 -6.19 20.49 24.65
N TYR A 97 -5.29 19.62 25.12
CA TYR A 97 -4.85 19.59 26.51
C TYR A 97 -4.21 20.91 26.95
N MET A 98 -3.35 21.51 26.11
CA MET A 98 -2.76 22.83 26.40
C MET A 98 -3.81 23.95 26.48
N VAL A 99 -4.79 23.97 25.58
CA VAL A 99 -5.90 24.94 25.65
C VAL A 99 -6.65 24.81 26.97
N VAL A 100 -6.93 23.59 27.42
CA VAL A 100 -7.60 23.31 28.68
C VAL A 100 -6.80 23.82 29.89
N VAL A 101 -5.48 23.62 29.90
CA VAL A 101 -4.58 24.13 30.95
C VAL A 101 -4.58 25.67 30.96
N LEU A 102 -4.42 26.30 29.79
CA LEU A 102 -4.42 27.75 29.68
C LEU A 102 -5.77 28.36 30.10
N LEU A 103 -6.89 27.78 29.66
CA LEU A 103 -8.23 28.20 30.11
C LEU A 103 -8.40 28.07 31.62
N SER A 104 -7.82 27.04 32.23
CA SER A 104 -7.86 26.88 33.69
C SER A 104 -7.09 28.00 34.39
N LEU A 105 -5.90 28.36 33.90
CA LEU A 105 -5.14 29.50 34.41
C LEU A 105 -5.90 30.82 34.21
N THR A 106 -6.48 31.03 33.03
CA THR A 106 -7.31 32.20 32.75
C THR A 106 -8.49 32.28 33.71
N ALA A 107 -9.17 31.16 33.99
CA ALA A 107 -10.28 31.12 34.94
C ALA A 107 -9.82 31.47 36.37
N VAL A 108 -8.68 30.93 36.82
CA VAL A 108 -8.12 31.26 38.15
C VAL A 108 -7.80 32.75 38.23
N PHE A 109 -7.11 33.32 37.24
CA PHE A 109 -6.77 34.75 37.25
C PHE A 109 -8.00 35.64 37.11
N ALA A 110 -8.99 35.24 36.31
CA ALA A 110 -10.25 35.98 36.19
C ALA A 110 -10.99 36.02 37.53
N LEU A 111 -11.13 34.89 38.23
CA LEU A 111 -11.74 34.84 39.56
C LEU A 111 -10.91 35.61 40.60
N ALA A 112 -9.58 35.57 40.50
CA ALA A 112 -8.70 36.30 41.42
C ALA A 112 -8.87 37.84 41.34
N ASN A 113 -9.56 38.38 40.34
CA ASN A 113 -9.93 39.81 40.32
C ASN A 113 -11.04 40.16 41.32
N VAL A 114 -11.80 39.18 41.80
CA VAL A 114 -12.94 39.38 42.71
C VAL A 114 -12.83 38.62 44.03
N MET A 115 -11.84 37.75 44.19
CA MET A 115 -11.56 37.01 45.43
C MET A 115 -10.07 36.68 45.57
N ASP A 116 -9.66 36.17 46.73
CA ASP A 116 -8.28 35.71 46.94
C ASP A 116 -7.89 34.58 45.98
N LEU A 117 -6.63 34.60 45.53
CA LEU A 117 -6.09 33.65 44.56
C LEU A 117 -6.24 32.18 45.02
N ALA A 118 -6.08 31.90 46.31
CA ALA A 118 -6.21 30.54 46.84
C ALA A 118 -7.64 30.02 46.70
N TRP A 119 -8.64 30.85 46.98
CA TRP A 119 -10.05 30.48 46.80
C TRP A 119 -10.44 30.32 45.33
N ALA A 120 -9.94 31.19 44.45
CA ALA A 120 -10.11 31.06 43.01
C ALA A 120 -9.53 29.73 42.48
N ALA A 121 -8.30 29.40 42.86
CA ALA A 121 -7.64 28.16 42.48
C ALA A 121 -8.37 26.92 43.04
N LEU A 122 -8.88 26.99 44.27
CA LEU A 122 -9.62 25.90 44.90
C LEU A 122 -10.94 25.62 44.16
N ILE A 123 -11.67 26.65 43.73
CA ILE A 123 -12.90 26.49 42.94
C ILE A 123 -12.63 25.80 41.61
N VAL A 124 -11.63 26.28 40.85
CA VAL A 124 -11.27 25.70 39.56
C VAL A 124 -10.79 24.25 39.72
N THR A 125 -10.05 23.96 40.79
CA THR A 125 -9.62 22.59 41.13
C THR A 125 -10.82 21.68 41.45
N ALA A 126 -11.81 22.18 42.21
CA ALA A 126 -13.02 21.43 42.51
C ALA A 126 -13.82 21.10 41.24
N ILE A 127 -13.92 22.02 40.29
CA ILE A 127 -14.54 21.78 38.98
C ILE A 127 -13.81 20.64 38.24
N TRP A 128 -12.47 20.68 38.19
CA TRP A 128 -11.68 19.61 37.58
C TRP A 128 -11.85 18.26 38.27
N ALA A 129 -11.95 18.24 39.60
CA ALA A 129 -12.21 17.03 40.36
C ALA A 129 -13.55 16.39 39.98
N VAL A 130 -14.61 17.20 39.80
CA VAL A 130 -15.92 16.72 39.34
C VAL A 130 -15.83 16.18 37.91
N VAL A 131 -15.19 16.91 36.99
CA VAL A 131 -14.99 16.45 35.60
C VAL A 131 -14.24 15.12 35.58
N ALA A 132 -13.15 14.99 36.34
CA ALA A 132 -12.36 13.78 36.45
C ALA A 132 -13.18 12.60 37.00
N ALA A 133 -13.97 12.82 38.06
CA ALA A 133 -14.84 11.80 38.63
C ALA A 133 -15.86 11.30 37.61
N VAL A 134 -16.52 12.20 36.88
CA VAL A 134 -17.50 11.83 35.84
C VAL A 134 -16.84 11.06 34.70
N LEU A 135 -15.69 11.50 34.21
CA LEU A 135 -14.95 10.81 33.16
C LEU A 135 -14.49 9.42 33.61
N PHE A 136 -13.99 9.30 34.84
CA PHE A 136 -13.61 8.02 35.42
C PHE A 136 -14.79 7.06 35.51
N MET A 137 -15.95 7.52 36.02
CA MET A 137 -17.15 6.71 36.11
C MET A 137 -17.65 6.24 34.74
N ARG A 138 -17.68 7.13 33.73
CA ARG A 138 -18.08 6.77 32.37
C ARG A 138 -17.08 5.81 31.72
N GLY A 139 -15.78 6.08 31.82
CA GLY A 139 -14.75 5.18 31.31
C GLY A 139 -14.82 3.80 31.95
N ARG A 140 -15.00 3.75 33.28
CA ARG A 140 -15.21 2.51 34.04
C ARG A 140 -16.43 1.73 33.54
N SER A 141 -17.55 2.40 33.28
CA SER A 141 -18.77 1.77 32.77
C SER A 141 -18.57 1.22 31.36
N GLN A 142 -17.95 1.99 30.47
CA GLN A 142 -17.69 1.55 29.10
C GLN A 142 -16.77 0.33 29.08
N MET A 143 -15.70 0.33 29.89
CA MET A 143 -14.80 -0.84 30.01
C MET A 143 -15.49 -2.09 30.56
N ARG A 144 -16.52 -1.95 31.39
CA ARG A 144 -17.31 -3.11 31.89
C ARG A 144 -18.18 -3.74 30.80
N ASN A 145 -18.54 -3.00 29.77
CA ASN A 145 -19.40 -3.47 28.68
C ASN A 145 -18.62 -3.99 27.47
N VAL A 146 -17.30 -3.80 27.44
CA VAL A 146 -16.44 -4.37 26.39
C VAL A 146 -16.00 -5.76 26.86
N SER A 147 -16.67 -6.82 26.37
CA SER A 147 -16.19 -8.19 26.53
C SER A 147 -14.87 -8.35 25.76
N PRO A 148 -13.73 -8.59 26.44
CA PRO A 148 -12.43 -8.75 25.76
C PRO A 148 -12.28 -10.11 25.08
N LYS A 149 -13.27 -11.00 25.20
CA LYS A 149 -13.31 -12.28 24.49
C LYS A 149 -14.24 -12.14 23.30
N PRO A 150 -13.74 -12.26 22.06
CA PRO A 150 -14.63 -12.46 20.91
C PRO A 150 -15.27 -13.83 21.08
N GLU A 151 -16.46 -13.87 21.68
CA GLU A 151 -17.19 -15.10 22.01
C GLU A 151 -17.39 -15.97 20.77
N HIS A 152 -17.74 -15.33 19.64
CA HIS A 152 -17.90 -15.98 18.35
C HIS A 152 -16.59 -16.57 17.79
N THR A 153 -15.47 -15.84 17.85
CA THR A 153 -14.18 -16.35 17.36
C THR A 153 -13.67 -17.50 18.23
N MET A 154 -13.91 -17.46 19.54
CA MET A 154 -13.56 -18.56 20.43
C MET A 154 -14.42 -19.81 20.19
N GLU A 155 -15.70 -19.64 19.82
CA GLU A 155 -16.57 -20.77 19.43
C GLU A 155 -16.12 -21.40 18.12
N THR A 156 -15.87 -20.61 17.07
CA THR A 156 -15.40 -21.13 15.78
C THR A 156 -14.06 -21.87 15.93
N LEU A 157 -13.10 -21.31 16.66
CA LEU A 157 -11.81 -21.98 16.92
C LEU A 157 -11.97 -23.28 17.74
N LYS A 158 -12.96 -23.35 18.64
CA LYS A 158 -13.28 -24.58 19.38
C LYS A 158 -13.97 -25.62 18.51
N GLU A 159 -14.80 -25.19 17.57
CA GLU A 159 -15.49 -26.06 16.61
C GLU A 159 -14.48 -26.65 15.61
N ASP A 160 -13.61 -25.82 15.04
CA ASP A 160 -12.51 -26.24 14.16
C ASP A 160 -11.57 -27.22 14.87
N ALA A 161 -11.19 -26.92 16.11
CA ALA A 161 -10.37 -27.80 16.93
C ALA A 161 -11.09 -29.11 17.31
N ARG A 162 -12.43 -29.11 17.37
CA ARG A 162 -13.24 -30.31 17.64
C ARG A 162 -13.32 -31.21 16.40
N TRP A 163 -13.52 -30.61 15.22
CA TRP A 163 -13.47 -31.30 13.93
C TRP A 163 -12.11 -31.94 13.67
N ALA A 164 -11.01 -31.23 13.94
CA ALA A 164 -9.65 -31.77 13.79
C ALA A 164 -9.34 -32.96 14.71
N ARG A 165 -10.05 -33.10 15.85
CA ARG A 165 -9.88 -34.22 16.79
C ARG A 165 -10.75 -35.43 16.47
N HIS A 166 -11.84 -35.26 15.72
CA HIS A 166 -12.71 -36.34 15.29
C HIS A 166 -12.96 -36.23 13.79
N PRO A 167 -11.94 -36.50 12.95
CA PRO A 167 -12.15 -36.60 11.52
C PRO A 167 -13.06 -37.80 11.26
N ILE A 168 -14.34 -37.53 11.02
CA ILE A 168 -15.28 -38.51 10.48
C ILE A 168 -14.83 -38.82 9.05
N GLY A 169 -14.15 -39.96 8.91
CA GLY A 169 -13.83 -40.59 7.62
C GLY A 169 -14.98 -41.43 7.10
#